data_AF-A0A371M6U3-F1
#
_entry.id   AF-A0A371M6U3-F1
#
_cell.length_a   1.000
_cell.length_b   1.000
_cell.length_c   1.000
_cell.angle_alpha   90.00
_cell.angle_beta   90.00
_cell.angle_gamma   90.00
#
_symmetry.space_group_name_H-M   'P 1'
#
loop_
_entity.id
_entity.type
_entity.pdbx_description
1 polymer ?
#
loop_
_entity_poly.entity_id
_entity_poly.type
_entity_poly.pdbx_seq_one_letter_code
_entity_poly.pdbx_strand_id
1 'polypeptide(L)'
;MSSTVHEPSQPSARTPSPWWYGVALFPISVLLGALMFLATWGFVPLGRLGSEAMMLSFFAIVVIVDLIGVLVGLLVTISLGIDLHAVRGSGVSWRPSWLWVGAGLIHFVGGVFSPLFVVSVPLLSYYLYRRGKRTGSPSF
;
A
#
# COMPACT_ATOMS: atom_id res chain seq x y z
N MET A 1 -40.67 -7.57 43.99
CA MET A 1 -39.58 -6.69 43.55
C MET A 1 -38.61 -7.54 42.73
N SER A 2 -38.74 -7.52 41.39
CA SER A 2 -37.82 -8.24 40.51
C SER A 2 -36.56 -7.39 40.31
N SER A 3 -35.43 -7.85 40.85
CA SER A 3 -34.13 -7.27 40.55
C SER A 3 -33.76 -7.59 39.10
N THR A 4 -33.86 -6.59 38.23
CA THR A 4 -33.26 -6.62 36.89
C THR A 4 -31.74 -6.60 37.06
N VAL A 5 -31.13 -7.77 36.90
CA VAL A 5 -29.67 -7.88 36.77
C VAL A 5 -29.28 -7.12 35.50
N HIS A 6 -28.61 -5.97 35.67
CA HIS A 6 -27.94 -5.30 34.56
C HIS A 6 -26.76 -6.20 34.15
N GLU A 7 -26.95 -6.99 33.08
CA GLU A 7 -25.82 -7.57 32.37
C GLU A 7 -24.93 -6.41 31.88
N PRO A 8 -23.63 -6.40 32.22
CA PRO A 8 -22.73 -5.42 31.65
C PRO A 8 -22.74 -5.59 30.13
N SER A 9 -23.04 -4.50 29.44
CA SER A 9 -22.98 -4.43 27.99
C SER A 9 -21.63 -4.97 27.52
N GLN A 10 -21.66 -6.11 26.84
CA GLN A 10 -20.47 -6.67 26.18
C GLN A 10 -19.84 -5.55 25.34
N PRO A 11 -18.53 -5.30 25.44
CA PRO A 11 -17.88 -4.30 24.62
C PRO A 11 -18.25 -4.58 23.16
N SER A 12 -18.94 -3.65 22.52
CA SER A 12 -19.28 -3.78 21.11
C SER A 12 -18.00 -4.11 20.35
N ALA A 13 -18.03 -5.22 19.60
CA ALA A 13 -16.88 -5.67 18.82
C ALA A 13 -16.41 -4.48 17.97
N ARG A 14 -15.26 -3.91 18.32
CA ARG A 14 -14.77 -2.67 17.70
C ARG A 14 -14.60 -2.95 16.20
N THR A 15 -15.26 -2.13 15.37
CA THR A 15 -15.22 -2.26 13.91
C THR A 15 -13.76 -2.31 13.43
N PRO A 16 -13.40 -3.24 12.52
CA PRO A 16 -12.05 -3.32 11.99
C PRO A 16 -11.67 -1.99 11.34
N SER A 17 -10.43 -1.54 11.61
CA SER A 17 -9.89 -0.28 11.09
C SER A 17 -10.06 -0.14 9.56
N PRO A 18 -10.39 1.03 9.00
CA PRO A 18 -10.48 1.21 7.55
C PRO A 18 -9.12 1.45 6.86
N TRP A 19 -8.02 1.57 7.62
CA TRP A 19 -6.70 1.94 7.06
C TRP A 19 -6.11 0.91 6.08
N TRP A 20 -6.65 -0.31 6.03
CA TRP A 20 -6.29 -1.30 5.01
C TRP A 20 -6.59 -0.84 3.57
N TYR A 21 -7.54 0.08 3.36
CA TYR A 21 -7.77 0.65 2.03
C TYR A 21 -6.53 1.38 1.51
N GLY A 22 -5.80 2.08 2.38
CA GLY A 22 -4.55 2.73 2.02
C GLY A 22 -3.44 1.73 1.71
N VAL A 23 -3.42 0.59 2.41
CA VAL A 23 -2.50 -0.52 2.09
C VAL A 23 -2.83 -1.14 0.73
N ALA A 24 -4.12 -1.27 0.40
CA ALA A 24 -4.60 -1.82 -0.86
C ALA A 24 -4.29 -0.96 -2.10
N LEU A 25 -3.72 0.25 -1.93
CA LEU A 25 -3.25 1.09 -3.02
C LEU A 25 -1.93 0.62 -3.65
N PHE A 26 -1.23 -0.34 -3.04
CA PHE A 26 0.07 -0.81 -3.50
C PHE A 26 0.15 -1.20 -5.00
N PRO A 27 -0.91 -1.74 -5.66
CA PRO A 27 -0.84 -2.05 -7.09
C PRO A 27 -0.63 -0.81 -7.96
N ILE A 28 -1.05 0.38 -7.52
CA ILE A 28 -0.88 1.63 -8.27
C ILE A 28 0.61 1.94 -8.44
N SER A 29 1.43 1.85 -7.38
CA SER A 29 2.88 2.07 -7.49
C SER A 29 3.54 1.07 -8.44
N VAL A 30 3.07 -0.18 -8.47
CA VAL A 30 3.58 -1.20 -9.39
C VAL A 30 3.23 -0.87 -10.83
N LEU A 31 1.99 -0.45 -11.10
CA LEU A 31 1.52 -0.07 -12.43
C LEU A 31 2.29 1.15 -12.95
N LEU A 32 2.51 2.15 -12.10
CA LEU A 32 3.30 3.34 -12.45
C LEU A 32 4.77 2.95 -12.68
N GLY A 33 5.36 2.11 -11.84
CA GLY A 33 6.72 1.59 -12.05
C GLY A 33 6.87 0.80 -13.36
N ALA A 34 5.88 -0.02 -13.71
CA ALA A 34 5.84 -0.73 -14.99
C ALA A 34 5.72 0.24 -16.17
N LEU A 35 4.87 1.26 -16.06
CA LEU A 35 4.76 2.32 -17.06
C LEU A 35 6.10 3.06 -17.26
N MET A 36 6.81 3.35 -16.18
CA MET A 36 8.13 3.98 -16.20
C MET A 36 9.20 3.09 -16.83
N PHE A 37 9.16 1.79 -16.54
CA PHE A 37 10.03 0.81 -17.19
C PHE A 37 9.79 0.81 -18.71
N LEU A 38 8.53 0.79 -19.16
CA LEU A 38 8.18 0.88 -20.58
C LEU A 38 8.58 2.24 -21.20
N ALA A 39 8.38 3.34 -20.49
CA ALA A 39 8.76 4.68 -20.94
C ALA A 39 10.27 4.78 -21.20
N THR A 40 11.08 4.09 -20.40
CA THR A 40 12.55 4.02 -20.58
C THR A 40 12.92 3.37 -21.92
N TRP A 41 12.19 2.35 -22.36
CA TRP A 41 12.37 1.75 -23.69
C TRP A 41 11.98 2.71 -24.82
N GLY A 42 10.94 3.53 -24.60
CA GLY A 42 10.49 4.56 -25.56
C GLY A 42 11.40 5.79 -25.64
N PHE A 43 12.29 6.00 -24.67
CA PHE A 43 13.15 7.19 -24.60
C PHE A 43 14.20 7.24 -25.73
N VAL A 44 14.83 6.11 -26.05
CA VAL A 44 15.85 6.02 -27.12
C VAL A 44 15.31 6.44 -28.50
N PRO A 45 14.16 5.93 -28.99
CA PRO A 45 13.60 6.40 -30.25
C PRO A 45 13.12 7.86 -30.18
N LEU A 46 12.59 8.31 -29.04
CA LEU A 46 12.15 9.71 -28.87
C LEU A 46 13.33 10.68 -28.99
N GLY A 47 14.49 10.37 -28.41
CA GLY A 47 15.70 11.20 -28.51
C GLY A 47 16.30 11.28 -29.91
N ARG A 48 15.95 10.36 -30.82
CA ARG A 48 16.43 10.37 -32.22
C ARG A 48 15.52 11.15 -33.16
N LEU A 49 14.23 11.22 -32.85
CA LEU A 49 13.19 11.72 -33.76
C LEU A 49 12.47 12.98 -33.23
N GLY A 50 12.67 13.31 -31.95
CA GLY A 50 11.93 14.36 -31.27
C GLY A 50 12.62 15.71 -31.23
N SER A 51 11.81 16.77 -31.15
CA SER A 51 12.29 18.11 -30.84
C SER A 51 12.67 18.24 -29.36
N GLU A 52 13.48 19.24 -29.03
CA GLU A 52 13.87 19.57 -27.66
C GLU A 52 12.66 19.75 -26.74
N ALA A 53 11.65 20.52 -27.18
CA ALA A 53 10.42 20.74 -26.43
C ALA A 53 9.66 19.43 -26.14
N MET A 54 9.67 18.47 -27.07
CA MET A 54 9.03 17.17 -26.87
C MET A 54 9.80 16.31 -25.86
N MET A 55 11.13 16.34 -25.90
CA MET A 55 11.97 15.65 -24.92
C MET A 55 11.77 16.21 -23.51
N LEU A 56 11.74 17.54 -23.35
CA LEU A 56 11.49 18.19 -22.05
C LEU A 56 10.10 17.85 -21.50
N SER A 57 9.08 17.85 -22.37
CA SER A 57 7.71 17.51 -21.99
C SER A 57 7.60 16.05 -21.55
N PHE A 58 8.21 15.13 -22.29
CA PHE A 58 8.27 13.72 -21.93
C PHE A 58 8.99 13.50 -20.59
N PHE A 59 10.15 14.14 -20.41
CA PHE A 59 10.89 14.07 -19.15
C PHE A 59 10.06 14.57 -17.97
N ALA A 60 9.37 15.71 -18.12
CA ALA A 60 8.50 16.24 -17.07
C ALA A 60 7.37 15.26 -16.71
N ILE A 61 6.71 14.66 -17.71
CA ILE A 61 5.66 13.65 -17.48
C ILE A 61 6.22 12.44 -16.73
N VAL A 62 7.36 11.91 -17.17
CA VAL A 62 8.06 10.78 -16.55
C VAL A 62 8.37 11.09 -15.08
N VAL A 63 8.95 12.26 -14.78
CA VAL A 63 9.24 12.68 -13.40
C VAL A 63 7.96 12.80 -12.56
N ILE A 64 6.89 13.39 -13.10
CA ILE A 64 5.61 13.53 -12.38
C ILE A 64 5.02 12.14 -12.06
N VAL A 65 5.02 11.23 -13.04
CA VAL A 65 4.53 9.85 -12.86
C VAL A 65 5.34 9.11 -11.80
N ASP A 66 6.67 9.25 -11.81
CA ASP A 66 7.56 8.67 -10.82
C ASP A 66 7.24 9.16 -9.41
N LEU A 67 7.14 10.49 -9.24
CA LEU A 67 6.82 11.12 -7.96
C LEU A 67 5.46 10.67 -7.41
N ILE A 68 4.45 10.50 -8.27
CA ILE A 68 3.15 9.94 -7.86
C ILE A 68 3.33 8.50 -7.37
N GLY A 69 4.09 7.67 -8.08
CA GLY A 69 4.37 6.29 -7.68
C GLY A 69 5.05 6.19 -6.31
N VAL A 70 6.03 7.05 -6.07
CA VAL A 70 6.75 7.17 -4.78
C VAL A 70 5.81 7.65 -3.67
N LEU A 71 4.98 8.67 -3.94
CA LEU A 71 4.02 9.20 -2.96
C LEU A 71 2.98 8.14 -2.56
N VAL A 72 2.48 7.36 -3.53
CA VAL A 72 1.58 6.23 -3.25
C VAL A 72 2.29 5.18 -2.40
N GLY A 73 3.55 4.84 -2.69
CA GLY A 73 4.33 3.89 -1.88
C GLY A 73 4.52 4.35 -0.44
N LEU A 74 4.70 5.65 -0.23
CA LEU A 74 4.76 6.26 1.10
C LEU A 74 3.41 6.16 1.81
N LEU A 75 2.31 6.48 1.12
CA LEU A 75 0.96 6.38 1.66
C LEU A 75 0.62 4.93 2.07
N VAL A 76 1.01 3.94 1.27
CA VAL A 76 0.88 2.51 1.59
C VAL A 76 1.63 2.18 2.89
N THR A 77 2.86 2.67 3.04
CA THR A 77 3.70 2.43 4.23
C THR A 77 3.10 3.04 5.49
N ILE A 78 2.66 4.30 5.42
CA ILE A 78 2.03 5.00 6.53
C ILE A 78 0.71 4.29 6.91
N SER A 79 -0.11 3.97 5.91
CA SER A 79 -1.38 3.26 6.12
C SER A 79 -1.18 1.91 6.78
N LEU A 80 -0.14 1.17 6.38
CA LEU A 80 0.22 -0.11 6.99
C LEU A 80 0.59 0.07 8.47
N GLY A 81 1.40 1.09 8.81
CA GLY A 81 1.76 1.38 10.20
C GLY A 81 0.54 1.70 11.06
N ILE A 82 -0.38 2.54 10.57
CA ILE A 82 -1.61 2.90 11.28
C ILE A 82 -2.54 1.69 11.41
N ASP A 83 -2.70 0.90 10.36
CA ASP A 83 -3.53 -0.31 10.37
C ASP A 83 -2.99 -1.34 11.37
N LEU A 84 -1.67 -1.55 11.42
CA LEU A 84 -1.03 -2.40 12.42
C LEU A 84 -1.31 -1.94 13.84
N HIS A 85 -1.16 -0.64 14.11
CA HIS A 85 -1.43 -0.08 15.43
C HIS A 85 -2.88 -0.31 15.83
N ALA A 86 -3.82 -0.02 14.93
CA ALA A 86 -5.25 -0.17 15.15
C ALA A 86 -5.66 -1.64 15.38
N VAL A 87 -5.14 -2.57 14.58
CA VAL A 87 -5.42 -4.01 14.75
C VAL A 87 -4.86 -4.52 16.08
N ARG A 88 -3.64 -4.14 16.46
CA ARG A 88 -3.02 -4.55 17.73
C ARG A 88 -3.77 -4.00 18.96
N GLY A 89 -4.34 -2.81 18.85
CA GLY A 89 -5.18 -2.18 19.87
C GLY A 89 -6.64 -2.64 19.88
N SER A 90 -7.04 -3.47 18.92
CA SER A 90 -8.39 -4.03 18.86
C SER A 90 -8.51 -5.31 19.70
N GLY A 91 -9.74 -5.72 20.01
CA GLY A 91 -10.02 -6.94 20.77
C GLY A 91 -9.87 -8.24 19.98
N VAL A 92 -9.37 -8.19 18.73
CA VAL A 92 -9.18 -9.38 17.89
C VAL A 92 -8.00 -10.22 18.36
N SER A 93 -8.09 -11.54 18.17
CA SER A 93 -7.06 -12.49 18.62
C SER A 93 -5.74 -12.38 17.85
N TRP A 94 -5.77 -11.83 16.63
CA TRP A 94 -4.57 -11.67 15.81
C TRP A 94 -3.80 -10.39 16.15
N ARG A 95 -2.50 -10.55 16.45
CA ARG A 95 -1.59 -9.44 16.74
C ARG A 95 -0.45 -9.41 15.71
N PRO A 96 -0.54 -8.59 14.65
CA PRO A 96 0.52 -8.48 13.64
C PRO A 96 1.81 -7.93 14.24
N SER A 97 2.96 -8.47 13.83
CA SER A 97 4.28 -7.94 14.20
C SER A 97 4.60 -6.65 13.45
N TRP A 98 5.31 -5.72 14.09
CA TRP A 98 5.79 -4.49 13.45
C TRP A 98 6.72 -4.71 12.24
N LEU A 99 7.26 -5.92 12.07
CA LEU A 99 8.03 -6.31 10.87
C LEU A 99 7.27 -6.09 9.56
N TRP A 100 5.93 -6.07 9.56
CA TRP A 100 5.15 -5.76 8.36
C TRP A 100 5.42 -4.35 7.82
N VAL A 101 5.78 -3.39 8.67
CA VAL A 101 6.20 -2.05 8.19
C VAL A 101 7.40 -2.16 7.24
N GLY A 102 8.26 -3.16 7.42
CA GLY A 102 9.33 -3.48 6.49
C GLY A 102 8.83 -3.80 5.08
N ALA A 103 7.69 -4.48 4.93
CA ALA A 103 7.09 -4.72 3.62
C ALA A 103 6.64 -3.41 2.94
N GLY A 104 6.06 -2.49 3.72
CA GLY A 104 5.74 -1.14 3.26
C GLY A 104 7.00 -0.38 2.84
N LEU A 105 8.06 -0.40 3.66
CA LEU A 105 9.32 0.28 3.34
C LEU A 105 9.98 -0.28 2.06
N ILE A 106 10.03 -1.61 1.90
CA ILE A 106 10.51 -2.25 0.66
C ILE A 106 9.65 -1.80 -0.53
N HIS A 107 8.34 -1.65 -0.35
CA HIS A 107 7.44 -1.16 -1.40
C HIS A 107 7.72 0.31 -1.76
N PHE A 108 7.90 1.17 -0.76
CA PHE A 108 8.24 2.58 -0.95
C PHE A 108 9.57 2.73 -1.71
N VAL A 109 10.61 2.00 -1.30
CA VAL A 109 11.90 1.97 -2.02
C VAL A 109 11.73 1.35 -3.41
N GLY A 110 10.79 0.42 -3.60
CA GLY A 110 10.40 -0.11 -4.91
C GLY A 110 9.95 0.96 -5.89
N GLY A 111 9.38 2.07 -5.41
CA GLY A 111 9.03 3.22 -6.24
C GLY A 111 10.22 3.82 -7.00
N VAL A 112 11.41 3.80 -6.40
CA VAL A 112 12.67 4.26 -7.02
C VAL A 112 13.55 3.12 -7.54
N PHE A 113 13.35 1.90 -7.03
CA PHE A 113 14.10 0.71 -7.41
C PHE A 113 13.15 -0.48 -7.63
N SER A 114 12.54 -0.51 -8.82
CA SER A 114 11.43 -1.41 -9.18
C SER A 114 11.66 -2.91 -8.96
N PRO A 115 12.88 -3.48 -9.02
CA PRO A 115 13.09 -4.90 -8.69
C PRO A 115 12.58 -5.31 -7.30
N LEU A 116 12.48 -4.37 -6.34
CA LEU A 116 11.93 -4.65 -5.00
C LEU A 116 10.42 -4.93 -4.99
N PHE A 117 9.69 -4.61 -6.07
CA PHE A 117 8.29 -4.99 -6.18
C PHE A 117 8.09 -6.50 -6.19
N VAL A 118 9.08 -7.28 -6.67
CA VAL A 118 9.04 -8.76 -6.62
C VAL A 118 8.91 -9.28 -5.18
N VAL A 119 9.43 -8.54 -4.20
CA VAL A 119 9.37 -8.92 -2.77
C VAL A 119 8.20 -8.23 -2.07
N SER A 120 8.01 -6.92 -2.27
CA SER A 120 6.96 -6.18 -1.55
C SER A 120 5.55 -6.59 -1.94
N VAL A 121 5.30 -6.89 -3.23
CA VAL A 121 3.95 -7.25 -3.70
C VAL A 121 3.45 -8.53 -3.04
N PRO A 122 4.19 -9.66 -3.05
CA PRO A 122 3.76 -10.86 -2.32
C PRO A 122 3.55 -10.62 -0.83
N LEU A 123 4.42 -9.82 -0.18
CA LEU A 123 4.28 -9.52 1.25
C LEU A 123 3.01 -8.71 1.55
N LEU A 124 2.75 -7.62 0.80
CA LEU A 124 1.57 -6.78 1.02
C LEU A 124 0.27 -7.53 0.69
N SER A 125 0.27 -8.34 -0.37
CA SER A 125 -0.86 -9.25 -0.66
C SER A 125 -1.07 -10.24 0.48
N TYR A 126 0.00 -10.89 0.97
CA TYR A 126 -0.11 -11.84 2.07
C TYR A 126 -0.57 -11.19 3.38
N TYR A 127 -0.15 -9.95 3.63
CA TYR A 127 -0.65 -9.14 4.75
C TYR A 127 -2.17 -8.95 4.68
N LEU A 128 -2.68 -8.45 3.54
CA LEU A 128 -4.10 -8.18 3.34
C LEU A 128 -4.94 -9.46 3.41
N TYR A 129 -4.46 -10.55 2.80
CA TYR A 129 -5.06 -11.87 2.91
C TYR A 129 -5.19 -12.32 4.37
N ARG A 130 -4.08 -12.27 5.12
CA ARG A 130 -4.04 -12.70 6.52
C ARG A 130 -4.92 -11.83 7.40
N ARG A 131 -4.91 -10.51 7.16
CA ARG A 131 -5.78 -9.55 7.86
C ARG A 131 -7.25 -9.90 7.65
N GLY A 132 -7.67 -10.10 6.39
CA GLY A 132 -9.06 -10.43 6.06
C GLY A 132 -9.57 -11.68 6.74
N LYS A 133 -8.75 -12.73 6.76
CA LYS A 133 -9.05 -13.98 7.48
C LYS A 133 -9.20 -13.81 8.99
N ARG A 134 -8.61 -12.78 9.59
CA ARG A 134 -8.51 -12.62 11.05
C ARG A 134 -9.42 -11.53 11.63
N THR A 135 -9.75 -10.51 10.85
CA THR A 135 -10.52 -9.35 11.32
C THR A 135 -11.85 -9.14 10.60
N GLY A 136 -12.17 -9.94 9.58
CA GLY A 136 -13.19 -9.57 8.58
C GLY A 136 -12.58 -8.71 7.46
N SER A 137 -13.32 -8.50 6.37
CA SER A 137 -12.85 -8.16 5.00
C SER A 137 -11.52 -7.38 4.92
N PRO A 138 -10.49 -7.96 4.27
CA PRO A 138 -10.45 -8.04 2.79
C PRO A 138 -10.55 -9.46 2.18
N SER A 139 -11.06 -9.56 0.94
CA SER A 139 -11.05 -10.77 0.09
C SER A 139 -10.59 -10.43 -1.33
N PHE A 140 -9.34 -10.80 -1.64
CA PHE A 140 -8.77 -11.08 -2.97
C PHE A 140 -7.65 -12.12 -2.76
#